data_AF-A0A7J9YI11-F1
#
_entry.id   AF-A0A7J9YI11-F1
#
_cell.length_a   1.000
_cell.length_b   1.000
_cell.length_c   1.000
_cell.angle_alpha   90.00
_cell.angle_beta   90.00
_cell.angle_gamma   90.00
#
_symmetry.space_group_name_H-M   'P 1'
#
loop_
_entity.id
_entity.type
_entity.pdbx_description
1 polymer ?
#
loop_
_entity_poly.entity_id
_entity_poly.type
_entity_poly.pdbx_seq_one_letter_code
_entity_poly.pdbx_strand_id
1 'polypeptide(L)' 'MTGARRSARAMAPFASGVYVNTLGDDGADGVRRAYPPGKLARLTELKRTYDPHNIFHLNQNIRPE' A
#
# COMPACT_ATOMS: atom_id res chain seq x y z
N MET A 1 4.07 18.90 11.01
CA MET A 1 3.35 17.60 10.87
C MET A 1 3.32 16.73 12.14
N THR A 2 3.89 17.14 13.28
CA THR A 2 4.01 16.29 14.49
C THR A 2 2.67 15.89 15.11
N GLY A 3 1.66 16.77 15.09
CA GLY A 3 0.32 16.48 15.61
C GLY A 3 -0.37 15.32 14.89
N ALA A 4 -0.34 15.32 13.55
CA ALA A 4 -0.95 14.26 12.75
C ALA A 4 -0.32 12.88 13.03
N ARG A 5 1.02 12.80 13.09
CA ARG A 5 1.73 11.54 13.41
C ARG A 5 1.40 11.04 14.82
N ARG A 6 1.30 11.95 15.79
CA ARG A 6 0.93 11.60 17.18
C ARG A 6 -0.47 11.02 17.26
N SER A 7 -1.46 11.67 16.63
CA SER A 7 -2.83 11.18 16.62
C SER A 7 -2.95 9.84 15.90
N ALA A 8 -2.29 9.66 14.76
CA ALA A 8 -2.27 8.38 14.03
C ALA A 8 -1.70 7.23 14.90
N ARG A 9 -0.63 7.49 15.65
CA ARG A 9 -0.02 6.50 16.57
C ARG A 9 -0.96 6.14 17.73
N ALA A 10 -1.69 7.12 18.27
CA ALA A 10 -2.65 6.87 19.35
C ALA A 10 -3.85 6.02 18.89
N MET A 11 -4.27 6.16 17.63
CA MET A 11 -5.38 5.38 17.07
C MET A 11 -4.97 3.99 16.54
N ALA A 12 -3.68 3.74 16.34
CA ALA A 12 -3.18 2.51 15.71
C ALA A 12 -3.71 1.19 16.31
N PRO A 13 -3.89 1.03 17.64
CA PRO A 13 -4.46 -0.19 18.22
C PRO A 13 -5.92 -0.46 17.84
N PHE A 14 -6.66 0.58 17.43
CA PHE A 14 -8.08 0.51 17.09
C PHE A 14 -8.33 0.53 15.58
N ALA A 15 -7.28 0.62 14.77
CA ALA A 15 -7.37 0.72 13.32
C ALA A 15 -6.89 -0.58 12.66
N SER A 16 -7.54 -0.97 11.56
CA SER A 16 -7.12 -2.10 10.73
C SER A 16 -7.06 -1.69 9.27
N GLY A 17 -5.97 -2.06 8.60
CA GLY A 17 -5.69 -1.65 7.23
C GLY A 17 -5.43 -0.15 7.07
N VAL A 18 -5.33 0.30 5.82
CA VAL A 18 -5.20 1.71 5.41
C VAL A 18 -5.84 1.89 4.05
N TYR A 19 -6.40 3.07 3.78
CA TYR A 19 -6.90 3.39 2.46
C TYR A 19 -5.73 3.83 1.57
N VAL A 20 -5.57 3.18 0.41
CA VAL A 20 -4.40 3.38 -0.46
C VAL A 20 -4.19 4.84 -0.86
N ASN A 21 -5.25 5.62 -1.07
CA ASN A 21 -5.16 7.04 -1.45
C ASN A 21 -4.85 7.98 -0.26
N THR A 22 -4.69 7.44 0.95
CA THR A 22 -4.23 8.19 2.13
C THR A 22 -2.79 7.90 2.50
N LEU A 23 -2.14 6.98 1.78
CA LEU A 23 -0.73 6.67 1.97
C LEU A 23 0.13 7.87 1.57
N GLY A 24 1.10 8.19 2.44
CA GLY A 24 2.16 9.13 2.14
C GLY A 24 3.32 8.41 1.46
N ASP A 25 4.53 8.66 1.96
CA ASP A 25 5.76 7.96 1.53
C ASP A 25 5.97 6.64 2.30
N ASP A 26 4.88 5.90 2.51
CA ASP A 26 4.87 4.66 3.29
C ASP A 26 5.40 3.44 2.50
N GLY A 27 5.68 3.64 1.21
CA GLY A 27 6.29 2.66 0.31
C GLY A 27 5.56 1.30 0.31
N ALA A 28 6.35 0.23 0.20
CA ALA A 28 5.84 -1.14 0.11
C ALA A 28 5.12 -1.60 1.39
N ASP A 29 5.47 -1.05 2.56
CA ASP A 29 4.78 -1.35 3.82
C ASP A 29 3.37 -0.76 3.85
N GLY A 30 3.18 0.44 3.30
CA GLY A 30 1.87 1.04 3.09
C GLY A 30 0.97 0.17 2.20
N VAL A 31 1.52 -0.31 1.08
CA VAL A 31 0.81 -1.18 0.13
C VAL A 31 0.41 -2.51 0.77
N ARG A 32 1.30 -3.15 1.54
CA ARG A 32 1.00 -4.39 2.29
C ARG A 32 -0.08 -4.20 3.35
N ARG A 33 -0.13 -3.02 3.99
CA ARG A 33 -1.21 -2.70 4.95
C ARG A 33 -2.54 -2.39 4.25
N ALA A 34 -2.50 -1.83 3.04
CA ALA A 34 -3.71 -1.50 2.28
C ALA A 34 -4.38 -2.75 1.68
N TYR A 35 -3.58 -3.73 1.26
CA TYR A 35 -4.05 -4.93 0.59
C TYR A 35 -3.75 -6.18 1.43
N PRO A 36 -4.79 -6.88 1.95
CA PRO A 36 -4.60 -8.17 2.62
C PRO A 36 -3.86 -9.18 1.72
N PRO A 37 -3.13 -10.16 2.29
CA PRO A 37 -2.19 -11.01 1.55
C PRO A 37 -2.76 -11.65 0.28
N GLY A 38 -3.97 -12.22 0.33
CA GLY A 38 -4.60 -12.84 -0.84
C GLY A 38 -4.96 -11.85 -1.96
N LYS A 39 -5.33 -10.61 -1.59
CA LYS A 39 -5.61 -9.55 -2.58
C LYS A 39 -4.31 -9.05 -3.20
N LEU A 40 -3.26 -8.85 -2.39
CA LEU A 40 -1.95 -8.44 -2.87
C LEU A 40 -1.40 -9.47 -3.87
N ALA A 41 -1.45 -10.76 -3.54
CA ALA A 41 -1.02 -11.84 -4.44
C ALA A 41 -1.75 -11.81 -5.79
N ARG A 42 -3.09 -11.65 -5.77
CA ARG A 42 -3.88 -11.53 -7.01
C ARG A 42 -3.51 -10.29 -7.82
N LEU A 43 -3.27 -9.16 -7.18
CA LEU A 43 -2.89 -7.92 -7.87
C LEU A 43 -1.48 -8.00 -8.44
N THR A 44 -0.53 -8.64 -7.75
CA THR A 44 0.80 -8.93 -8.29
C THR A 44 0.70 -9.80 -9.55
N GLU A 45 -0.15 -10.82 -9.55
CA GLU A 45 -0.36 -11.66 -10.73
C GLU A 45 -0.94 -10.86 -11.92
N LEU A 46 -1.92 -9.99 -11.65
CA LEU A 46 -2.44 -9.09 -12.68
C LEU A 46 -1.36 -8.12 -13.20
N LYS A 47 -0.51 -7.59 -12.31
CA LYS A 47 0.60 -6.72 -12.70
C LYS A 47 1.59 -7.46 -13.60
N ARG A 48 1.92 -8.71 -13.30
CA ARG A 48 2.77 -9.56 -14.17
C ARG A 48 2.17 -9.74 -15.57
N THR A 49 0.86 -9.93 -15.67
CA THR A 49 0.18 -10.12 -16.96
C THR A 49 0.08 -8.84 -17.77
N TYR A 50 -0.26 -7.71 -17.14
CA TYR A 50 -0.64 -6.48 -17.85
C TYR A 50 0.43 -5.38 -17.85
N ASP A 51 1.36 -5.40 -16.90
CA ASP A 51 2.46 -4.44 -16.79
C ASP A 51 3.74 -5.10 -16.25
N PRO A 52 4.28 -6.12 -16.96
CA PRO A 52 5.44 -6.90 -16.52
C PRO A 52 6.71 -6.06 -16.34
N HIS A 53 6.81 -4.95 -17.07
CA HIS A 53 7.94 -4.03 -17.00
C HIS A 53 7.73 -2.89 -15.99
N ASN A 54 6.60 -2.89 -15.27
CA ASN A 54 6.28 -1.90 -14.26
C ASN A 54 6.34 -0.46 -14.80
N ILE A 55 5.85 -0.25 -16.03
CA ILE A 55 5.80 1.04 -16.72
C ILE A 55 4.94 2.01 -15.89
N PHE A 56 3.83 1.53 -15.33
CA PHE A 56 2.96 2.34 -14.47
C PHE A 56 3.34 2.20 -13.01
N HIS A 57 4.40 2.89 -12.58
CA HIS A 57 4.93 2.80 -11.21
C HIS A 57 4.77 4.08 -10.35
N LEU A 58 4.29 5.19 -10.92
CA LEU A 58 4.04 6.44 -10.18
C LEU A 58 2.68 6.39 -9.45
N ASN A 59 2.53 5.42 -8.57
CA ASN A 59 1.36 5.18 -7.73
C ASN A 59 1.78 4.42 -6.46
N GLN A 60 0.81 3.98 -5.65
CA GLN A 60 1.07 3.07 -4.52
C GLN A 60 1.39 1.67 -5.05
N ASN A 61 2.61 1.55 -5.57
CA ASN A 61 2.95 0.57 -6.57
C ASN A 61 3.05 -0.84 -6.01
N ILE A 62 2.48 -1.78 -6.77
CA ILE A 62 2.67 -3.22 -6.59
C ILE A 62 3.66 -3.64 -7.65
N ARG A 63 4.81 -4.17 -7.20
CA ARG A 63 5.85 -4.66 -8.11
C ARG A 63 5.46 -6.04 -8.65
N PRO A 64 5.74 -6.32 -9.94
CA PRO A 64 5.48 -7.62 -10.53
C PRO A 64 6.43 -8.72 -10.01
N GLU A 65 7.61 -8.40 -9.48
CA GLU A 65 8.52 -9.36 -8.83
C GLU A 65 8.06 -9.81 -7.44
#